data_AF-F3M852-F1
#
_entry.id   AF-F3M852-F1
#
_cell.length_a   1.000
_cell.length_b   1.000
_cell.length_c   1.000
_cell.angle_alpha   90.00
_cell.angle_beta   90.00
_cell.angle_gamma   90.00
#
_symmetry.space_group_name_H-M   'P 1'
#
loop_
_entity.id
_entity.type
_entity.pdbx_description
1 polymer ?
#
loop_
_entity_poly.entity_id
_entity_poly.type
_entity_poly.pdbx_seq_one_letter_code
_entity_poly.pdbx_strand_id
1 'polypeptide(L)' 'MAKQIRVVSIEPIEYYRRLVTLRDEDGAEYTIHYGEAVSEEFIHRFAPMMVTTKHKKRR' A
#
# COMPACT_ATOMS: atom_id res chain seq x y z
N MET A 1 -10.09 -17.18 3.47
CA MET A 1 -10.32 -16.07 2.52
C MET A 1 -9.07 -15.20 2.53
N ALA A 2 -8.59 -14.73 1.37
CA ALA A 2 -7.48 -13.78 1.34
C ALA A 2 -8.01 -12.41 1.80
N LYS A 3 -7.39 -11.82 2.82
CA LYS A 3 -7.75 -10.49 3.33
C LYS A 3 -7.72 -9.46 2.21
N GLN A 4 -8.83 -8.74 2.00
CA GLN A 4 -8.90 -7.75 0.95
C GLN A 4 -8.26 -6.44 1.42
N ILE A 5 -7.02 -6.22 1.00
CA ILE A 5 -6.29 -4.97 1.25
C ILE A 5 -6.53 -4.02 0.08
N ARG A 6 -6.86 -2.76 0.37
CA ARG A 6 -7.10 -1.72 -0.64
C ARG A 6 -6.34 -0.44 -0.31
N VAL A 7 -5.95 0.29 -1.34
CA VAL A 7 -5.40 1.64 -1.17
C VAL A 7 -6.53 2.59 -0.81
N VAL A 8 -6.34 3.37 0.26
CA VAL A 8 -7.32 4.34 0.76
C VAL A 8 -6.86 5.79 0.62
N SER A 9 -5.55 6.02 0.57
CA SER A 9 -4.97 7.36 0.37
C SER A 9 -3.65 7.29 -0.39
N ILE A 10 -3.40 8.29 -1.22
CA ILE A 10 -2.12 8.53 -1.90
C ILE A 10 -1.82 10.01 -1.72
N GLU A 11 -0.86 10.33 -0.86
CA GLU A 11 -0.51 11.71 -0.51
C GLU A 11 0.91 12.03 -0.99
N PRO A 12 1.12 13.11 -1.75
CA PRO A 12 2.47 13.58 -2.02
C PRO A 12 3.12 14.04 -0.72
N ILE A 13 4.38 13.67 -0.53
CA ILE A 13 5.21 14.10 0.60
C ILE A 13 6.50 14.72 0.04
N GLU A 14 7.33 15.28 0.92
CA GLU A 14 8.60 15.89 0.54
C GLU A 14 9.55 14.89 -0.19
N TYR A 15 10.51 15.43 -0.94
CA TYR A 15 11.55 14.67 -1.65
C TYR A 15 11.04 13.74 -2.76
N TYR A 16 10.07 14.19 -3.56
CA TYR A 16 9.52 13.43 -4.70
C TYR A 16 9.02 12.04 -4.28
N ARG A 17 8.37 11.96 -3.13
CA ARG A 17 7.81 10.72 -2.60
C ARG A 17 6.31 10.85 -2.40
N ARG A 18 5.65 9.70 -2.32
CA ARG A 18 4.23 9.57 -2.04
C ARG A 18 4.05 8.60 -0.86
N LEU A 19 3.27 9.02 0.11
CA LEU A 19 2.80 8.17 1.19
C LEU A 19 1.51 7.50 0.73
N VAL A 20 1.50 6.19 0.67
CA VAL A 20 0.36 5.38 0.27
C VAL A 20 -0.15 4.65 1.49
N THR A 21 -1.39 4.95 1.87
CA THR A 21 -2.09 4.29 2.97
C THR A 21 -2.99 3.22 2.41
N LEU A 22 -2.88 2.01 2.96
CA LEU A 22 -3.72 0.86 2.66
C LEU A 22 -4.49 0.43 3.90
N ARG A 23 -5.68 -0.13 3.69
CA ARG A 23 -6.52 -0.65 4.75
C ARG A 23 -7.01 -2.07 4.43
N ASP A 24 -7.00 -2.93 5.44
CA ASP A 24 -7.59 -4.27 5.45
C ASP A 24 -9.08 -4.19 5.85
N GLU A 25 -9.86 -5.22 5.53
CA GLU A 25 -11.23 -5.46 6.01
C GLU A 25 -11.33 -5.46 7.54
N ASP A 26 -10.30 -5.95 8.24
CA ASP A 26 -10.23 -5.89 9.72
C ASP A 26 -9.96 -4.47 10.26
N GLY A 27 -9.80 -3.49 9.38
CA GLY A 27 -9.53 -2.10 9.74
C GLY A 27 -8.06 -1.79 10.01
N ALA A 28 -7.15 -2.76 9.85
CA ALA A 28 -5.72 -2.53 9.99
C ALA A 28 -5.20 -1.61 8.88
N GLU A 29 -4.38 -0.61 9.25
CA GLU A 29 -3.80 0.36 8.33
C GLU A 29 -2.31 0.08 8.08
N TYR A 30 -1.88 0.33 6.85
CA TYR A 30 -0.50 0.11 6.39
C TYR A 30 -0.04 1.29 5.57
N THR A 31 1.21 1.71 5.77
CA THR A 31 1.81 2.79 4.98
C THR A 31 2.98 2.27 4.15
N ILE A 32 3.03 2.69 2.88
CA ILE A 32 4.11 2.40 1.95
C ILE A 32 4.57 3.70 1.33
N HIS A 33 5.89 3.88 1.23
CA HIS A 33 6.48 5.01 0.54
C HIS A 33 6.78 4.62 -0.90
N TYR A 34 6.29 5.40 -1.85
CA TYR A 34 6.63 5.30 -3.27
C TYR A 34 7.38 6.54 -3.72
N GLY A 35 8.15 6.42 -4.80
CA GLY A 35 8.64 7.60 -5.52
C GLY A 35 7.54 8.23 -6.36
N GLU A 36 7.61 9.53 -6.59
CA GLU A 36 6.67 10.29 -7.43
C GLU A 36 6.60 9.76 -8.87
N ALA A 37 7.71 9.19 -9.36
CA ALA A 37 7.80 8.56 -10.68
C ALA A 37 6.90 7.30 -10.84
N VAL A 38 6.38 6.74 -9.73
CA VAL A 38 5.51 5.57 -9.78
C VAL A 38 4.07 6.01 -10.04
N SER A 39 3.44 5.45 -11.08
CA SER A 39 2.05 5.77 -11.42
C SER A 39 1.06 5.26 -10.38
N GLU A 40 -0.05 5.97 -10.21
CA GLU A 40 -1.11 5.57 -9.27
C GLU A 40 -1.73 4.22 -9.65
N GLU A 41 -1.87 3.92 -10.96
CA GLU A 41 -2.34 2.60 -11.43
C GLU A 41 -1.43 1.47 -10.94
N PHE A 42 -0.11 1.68 -10.98
CA PHE A 42 0.85 0.72 -10.44
C PHE A 42 0.69 0.57 -8.93
N ILE A 43 0.53 1.69 -8.21
CA ILE A 43 0.31 1.69 -6.75
C ILE A 43 -0.95 0.90 -6.39
N HIS A 44 -2.08 1.17 -7.03
CA HIS A 44 -3.35 0.47 -6.78
C HIS A 44 -3.25 -1.03 -7.03
N ARG A 45 -2.52 -1.44 -8.07
CA ARG A 45 -2.37 -2.84 -8.44
C ARG A 45 -1.41 -3.61 -7.52
N PHE A 46 -0.27 -3.03 -7.18
CA PHE A 46 0.83 -3.75 -6.55
C PHE A 46 0.98 -3.48 -5.04
N ALA A 47 0.56 -2.33 -4.54
CA ALA A 47 0.69 -2.01 -3.11
C ALA A 47 -0.04 -3.04 -2.20
N PRO A 48 -1.28 -3.47 -2.50
CA PRO A 48 -1.96 -4.52 -1.72
C PRO A 48 -1.22 -5.86 -1.72
N MET A 49 -0.60 -6.23 -2.84
CA MET A 49 0.15 -7.49 -2.98
C MET A 49 1.42 -7.51 -2.13
N MET A 50 2.08 -6.35 -1.98
CA MET A 50 3.27 -6.24 -1.12
C MET A 50 2.95 -6.38 0.37
N VAL A 51 1.84 -5.80 0.83
CA VAL A 51 1.42 -5.92 2.24
C VAL A 51 1.05 -7.37 2.57
N THR A 52 0.23 -8.01 1.72
CA THR A 52 -0.17 -9.42 1.90
C THR A 52 1.04 -10.37 1.94
N THR A 53 2.08 -10.10 1.13
CA THR A 53 3.31 -10.91 1.11
C THR A 53 4.16 -10.72 2.36
N LYS A 54 4.29 -9.48 2.88
CA LYS A 54 5.05 -9.22 4.12
C LYS A 54 4.44 -9.89 5.35
N HIS A 55 3.11 -10.02 5.40
CA HIS A 55 2.42 -10.71 6.50
C HIS A 55 2.53 -12.24 6.44
N LYS A 56 2.67 -12.83 5.25
CA LYS A 56 2.86 -14.28 5.10
C LYS A 56 4.20 -14.78 5.62
N LYS A 57 5.24 -13.92 5.68
CA LYS A 57 6.59 -14.30 6.11
C LYS A 57 6.80 -14.32 7.63
N ARG A 58 5.78 -14.01 8.43
CA ARG A 58 5.79 -14.06 9.91
C ARG A 58 5.01 -15.27 10.47
N ARG A 59 5.07 -16.42 9.80
CA ARG A 59 4.58 -17.70 10.32
C ARG A 59 5.64 -18.77 10.18
#